data_AF-A0A8S2RD30-F1
#
_entry.id   AF-A0A8S2RD30-F1
#
_cell.length_a   1.000
_cell.length_b   1.000
_cell.length_c   1.000
_cell.angle_alpha   90.00
_cell.angle_beta   90.00
_cell.angle_gamma   90.00
#
_symmetry.space_group_name_H-M   'P 1'
#
loop_
_entity.id
_entity.type
_entity.pdbx_description
1 polymer ?
#
loop_
_entity_poly.entity_id
_entity_poly.type
_entity_poly.pdbx_seq_one_letter_code
_entity_poly.pdbx_strand_id
1 'polypeptide(L)'
;LSSAVETTGQSRAEAQSRAEAAKIEGAAAVDQATLRAQASKIESDAELIRLTQARQLELHYSTSTANLEIEKAKRLADIEISEFKEHVAAIGPKTIQAIATSGPDNQVKLLQALGIKSTLITDGRSPINLFNTAVDLVGTPQRQ
;
A
#
# COMPACT_ATOMS: atom_id res chain seq x y z
N LEU A 1 -37.68 62.48 60.57
CA LEU A 1 -37.65 62.70 59.10
C LEU A 1 -36.23 62.60 58.53
N SER A 2 -35.20 63.17 59.18
CA SER A 2 -33.80 63.10 58.72
C SER A 2 -33.24 61.67 58.60
N SER A 3 -33.47 60.80 59.59
CA SER A 3 -32.94 59.43 59.59
C SER A 3 -33.49 58.55 58.47
N ALA A 4 -34.76 58.68 58.12
CA ALA A 4 -35.36 57.90 57.03
C ALA A 4 -34.79 58.29 55.65
N VAL A 5 -34.50 59.58 55.43
CA VAL A 5 -33.88 60.06 54.19
C VAL A 5 -32.40 59.63 54.12
N GLU A 6 -31.69 59.68 55.24
CA GLU A 6 -30.30 59.22 55.33
C GLU A 6 -30.17 57.71 55.09
N THR A 7 -31.00 56.89 55.75
CA THR A 7 -30.99 55.43 55.57
C THR A 7 -31.38 55.03 54.14
N THR A 8 -32.40 55.68 53.55
CA THR A 8 -32.79 55.39 52.15
C THR A 8 -31.74 55.87 51.15
N GLY A 9 -31.07 56.99 51.40
CA GLY A 9 -29.94 57.47 50.60
C GLY A 9 -28.76 56.50 50.65
N GLN A 10 -28.40 56.01 51.84
CA GLN A 10 -27.32 55.04 52.01
C GLN A 10 -27.66 53.70 51.34
N SER A 11 -28.84 53.13 51.59
CA SER A 11 -29.26 51.86 50.96
C SER A 11 -29.35 51.97 49.44
N ARG A 12 -29.80 53.11 48.90
CA ARG A 12 -29.84 53.34 47.45
C ARG A 12 -28.44 53.44 46.85
N ALA A 13 -27.53 54.17 47.50
CA ALA A 13 -26.14 54.27 47.07
C ALA A 13 -25.47 52.89 47.08
N GLU A 14 -25.63 52.11 48.15
CA GLU A 14 -25.08 50.76 48.25
C GLU A 14 -25.67 49.79 47.22
N ALA A 15 -26.97 49.87 46.93
CA ALA A 15 -27.61 49.07 45.90
C ALA A 15 -27.09 49.45 44.50
N GLN A 16 -26.95 50.76 44.22
CA GLN A 16 -26.41 51.27 42.96
C GLN A 16 -24.94 50.89 42.77
N SER A 17 -24.10 51.03 43.79
CA SER A 17 -22.70 50.63 43.74
C SER A 17 -22.54 49.13 43.50
N ARG A 18 -23.35 48.29 44.15
CA ARG A 18 -23.35 46.83 43.91
C ARG A 18 -23.83 46.47 42.51
N ALA A 19 -24.88 47.12 42.01
CA ALA A 19 -25.37 46.90 40.65
C ALA A 19 -24.33 47.30 39.60
N GLU A 20 -23.65 48.43 39.77
CA GLU A 20 -22.61 48.88 38.85
C GLU A 20 -21.38 47.99 38.91
N ALA A 21 -20.95 47.55 40.10
CA ALA A 21 -19.87 46.58 40.25
C ALA A 21 -20.19 45.26 39.53
N ALA A 22 -21.39 44.71 39.72
CA ALA A 22 -21.83 43.49 39.04
C ALA A 22 -21.90 43.66 37.52
N LYS A 23 -22.29 44.85 37.04
CA LYS A 23 -22.32 45.17 35.61
C LYS A 23 -20.92 45.23 35.01
N ILE A 24 -19.98 45.87 35.69
CA ILE A 24 -18.56 45.94 35.27
C ILE A 24 -17.96 44.53 35.26
N GLU A 25 -18.20 43.74 36.30
CA GLU A 25 -17.71 42.36 36.40
C GLU A 25 -18.30 41.48 35.30
N GLY A 26 -19.60 41.59 35.03
CA GLY A 26 -20.26 40.86 33.94
C GLY A 26 -19.71 41.23 32.56
N ALA A 27 -19.52 42.54 32.30
CA ALA A 27 -18.92 43.00 31.05
C ALA A 27 -17.48 42.51 30.89
N ALA A 28 -16.66 42.63 31.94
CA ALA A 28 -15.28 42.14 31.94
C ALA A 28 -15.20 40.63 31.74
N ALA A 29 -16.12 39.86 32.31
CA ALA A 29 -16.19 38.41 32.11
C ALA A 29 -16.50 38.04 30.65
N VAL A 30 -17.42 38.75 30.00
CA VAL A 30 -17.75 38.56 28.58
C VAL A 30 -16.56 38.93 27.68
N ASP A 31 -15.90 40.06 27.96
CA ASP A 31 -14.72 40.49 27.20
C ASP A 31 -13.57 39.48 27.36
N GLN A 32 -13.34 39.01 28.58
CA GLN A 32 -12.33 37.98 28.85
C GLN A 32 -12.66 36.67 28.13
N ALA A 33 -13.92 36.23 28.16
CA ALA A 33 -14.35 35.04 27.45
C ALA A 33 -14.16 35.18 25.93
N THR A 34 -14.46 36.36 25.38
CA THR A 34 -14.28 36.68 23.96
C THR A 34 -12.81 36.66 23.56
N LEU A 35 -11.94 37.30 24.33
CA LEU A 35 -10.50 37.30 24.07
C LEU A 35 -9.90 35.90 24.18
N ARG A 36 -10.32 35.09 25.16
CA ARG A 36 -9.91 33.69 25.26
C ARG A 36 -10.37 32.85 24.08
N ALA A 37 -11.60 33.04 23.62
CA ALA A 37 -12.11 32.35 22.43
C ALA A 37 -11.33 32.74 21.17
N GLN A 38 -10.99 34.02 21.02
CA GLN A 38 -10.17 34.50 19.91
C GLN A 38 -8.75 33.95 19.96
N ALA A 39 -8.11 33.95 21.14
CA ALA A 39 -6.77 33.38 21.32
C ALA A 39 -6.76 31.88 20.97
N SER A 40 -7.71 31.12 21.52
CA SER A 40 -7.85 29.68 21.23
C SER A 40 -8.11 29.42 19.75
N LYS A 41 -8.89 30.27 19.07
CA LYS A 41 -9.10 30.18 17.63
C LYS A 41 -7.80 30.41 16.85
N ILE A 42 -7.05 31.47 17.17
CA ILE A 42 -5.77 31.79 16.51
C ILE A 42 -4.77 30.63 16.69
N GLU A 43 -4.66 30.09 17.90
CA GLU A 43 -3.78 28.95 18.17
C GLU A 43 -4.18 27.71 17.37
N SER A 44 -5.49 27.40 17.34
CA SER A 44 -6.01 26.24 16.60
C SER A 44 -5.82 26.39 15.09
N ASP A 45 -6.07 27.58 14.54
CA ASP A 45 -5.91 27.86 13.12
C ASP A 45 -4.43 27.80 12.72
N ALA A 46 -3.52 28.34 13.56
CA ALA A 46 -2.09 28.27 13.33
C ALA A 46 -1.57 26.82 13.34
N GLU A 47 -2.02 26.01 14.30
CA GLU A 47 -1.65 24.60 14.37
C GLU A 47 -2.23 23.80 13.19
N LEU A 48 -3.45 24.09 12.78
CA LEU A 48 -4.07 23.47 11.60
C LEU A 48 -3.27 23.77 10.33
N ILE A 49 -2.84 25.02 10.14
CA ILE A 49 -2.00 25.42 8.99
C ILE A 49 -0.67 24.65 9.03
N ARG A 50 0.00 24.62 10.20
CA ARG A 50 1.27 23.91 10.37
C ARG A 50 1.15 22.43 10.03
N LEU A 51 0.12 21.77 10.54
CA LEU A 51 -0.15 20.35 10.28
C LEU A 51 -0.49 20.08 8.82
N THR A 52 -1.29 20.95 8.20
CA THR A 52 -1.69 20.82 6.80
C THR A 52 -0.48 20.96 5.88
N GLN A 53 0.38 21.95 6.13
CA GLN A 53 1.61 22.14 5.34
C GLN A 53 2.58 20.96 5.50
N ALA A 54 2.78 20.47 6.72
CA ALA A 54 3.62 19.32 6.98
C ALA A 54 3.11 18.07 6.24
N ARG A 55 1.80 17.79 6.33
CA ARG A 55 1.17 16.66 5.62
C ARG A 55 1.25 16.81 4.11
N GLN A 56 1.08 18.03 3.58
CA GLN A 56 1.17 18.27 2.14
C GLN A 56 2.58 17.99 1.61
N LEU A 57 3.62 18.39 2.36
CA LEU A 57 5.00 18.08 2.02
C LEU A 57 5.30 16.59 2.07
N GLU A 58 4.78 15.90 3.10
CA GLU A 58 4.91 14.45 3.25
C GLU A 58 4.24 13.69 2.10
N LEU A 59 2.99 14.06 1.77
CA LEU A 59 2.26 13.48 0.64
C LEU A 59 2.96 13.73 -0.69
N HIS A 60 3.47 14.95 -0.90
CA HIS A 60 4.23 15.27 -2.11
C HIS A 60 5.51 14.44 -2.21
N TYR A 61 6.27 14.34 -1.12
CA TYR A 61 7.46 13.50 -1.06
C TYR A 61 7.13 12.03 -1.34
N SER A 62 6.13 11.47 -0.65
CA SER A 62 5.70 10.07 -0.82
C SER A 62 5.20 9.78 -2.24
N THR A 63 4.49 10.73 -2.86
CA THR A 63 4.01 10.57 -4.24
C THR A 63 5.17 10.62 -5.22
N SER A 64 6.12 11.55 -5.03
CA SER A 64 7.30 11.69 -5.87
C SER A 64 8.20 10.45 -5.79
N THR A 65 8.44 9.91 -4.59
CA THR A 65 9.22 8.69 -4.40
C THR A 65 8.52 7.48 -5.00
N ALA A 66 7.20 7.34 -4.82
CA ALA A 66 6.42 6.27 -5.44
C ALA A 66 6.49 6.32 -6.97
N ASN A 67 6.35 7.52 -7.57
CA ASN A 67 6.47 7.70 -9.01
C ASN A 67 7.87 7.34 -9.52
N LEU A 68 8.91 7.74 -8.78
CA LEU A 68 10.30 7.41 -9.12
C LEU A 68 10.55 5.89 -9.09
N GLU A 69 10.03 5.18 -8.08
CA GLU A 69 10.12 3.72 -8.00
C GLU A 69 9.34 3.03 -9.13
N ILE A 70 8.15 3.52 -9.47
CA ILE A 70 7.39 3.00 -10.62
C ILE A 70 8.18 3.18 -11.92
N GLU A 71 8.77 4.35 -12.16
CA GLU A 71 9.58 4.58 -13.35
C GLU A 71 10.82 3.71 -13.39
N LYS A 72 11.51 3.56 -12.25
CA LYS A 72 12.67 2.69 -12.13
C LYS A 72 12.30 1.25 -12.46
N ALA A 73 11.20 0.73 -11.88
CA ALA A 73 10.73 -0.62 -12.13
C ALA A 73 10.35 -0.82 -13.61
N LYS A 74 9.68 0.15 -14.24
CA LYS A 74 9.38 0.12 -15.68
C LYS A 74 10.64 0.05 -16.52
N ARG A 75 11.62 0.94 -16.27
CA ARG A 75 12.89 0.94 -17.01
C ARG A 75 13.67 -0.36 -16.84
N LEU A 76 13.69 -0.93 -15.64
CA LEU A 76 14.32 -2.22 -15.38
C LEU A 76 13.61 -3.34 -16.15
N ALA A 77 12.28 -3.36 -16.13
CA ALA A 77 11.50 -4.33 -16.89
C ALA A 77 11.74 -4.20 -18.40
N ASP A 78 11.81 -2.98 -18.93
CA ASP A 78 12.10 -2.76 -20.36
C ASP A 78 13.51 -3.26 -20.75
N ILE A 79 14.51 -3.02 -19.90
CA ILE A 79 15.87 -3.54 -20.08
C ILE A 79 15.85 -5.08 -20.05
N GLU A 80 15.19 -5.68 -19.06
CA GLU A 80 15.12 -7.13 -18.91
C GLU A 80 14.39 -7.79 -20.09
N ILE A 81 13.31 -7.18 -20.58
CA ILE A 81 12.61 -7.63 -21.80
C ILE A 81 13.54 -7.56 -23.02
N SER A 82 14.32 -6.48 -23.16
CA SER A 82 15.27 -6.33 -24.28
C SER A 82 16.38 -7.37 -24.20
N GLU A 83 17.00 -7.52 -23.03
CA GLU A 83 18.04 -8.51 -22.76
C GLU A 83 17.54 -9.93 -23.02
N PHE A 84 16.36 -10.27 -22.50
CA PHE A 84 15.74 -11.57 -22.72
C PHE A 84 15.46 -11.81 -24.21
N LYS A 85 14.97 -10.80 -24.94
CA LYS A 85 14.73 -10.90 -26.38
C LYS A 85 16.03 -11.14 -27.15
N GLU A 86 17.10 -10.44 -26.79
CA GLU A 86 18.43 -10.62 -27.40
C GLU A 86 18.98 -12.03 -27.11
N HIS A 87 18.87 -12.50 -25.87
CA HIS A 87 19.26 -13.86 -25.48
C HIS A 87 18.47 -14.93 -26.25
N VAL A 88 17.14 -14.81 -26.31
CA VAL A 88 16.28 -15.74 -27.06
C VAL A 88 16.59 -15.71 -28.56
N ALA A 89 16.83 -14.53 -29.12
CA ALA A 89 17.21 -14.38 -30.52
C ALA A 89 18.57 -15.02 -30.82
N ALA A 90 19.55 -14.87 -29.93
CA ALA A 90 20.89 -15.45 -30.08
C ALA A 90 20.89 -16.98 -30.00
N ILE A 91 20.06 -17.56 -29.12
CA ILE A 91 19.89 -19.03 -29.04
C ILE A 91 19.14 -19.55 -30.27
N GLY A 92 18.09 -18.84 -30.69
CA GLY A 92 17.26 -19.17 -31.84
C GLY A 92 16.19 -20.23 -31.55
N PRO A 93 15.05 -20.18 -32.26
CA PRO A 93 13.86 -20.98 -31.94
C PRO A 93 14.08 -22.49 -32.09
N LYS A 94 14.90 -22.92 -33.06
CA LYS A 94 15.21 -24.34 -33.29
C LYS A 94 16.02 -24.94 -32.15
N THR A 95 16.97 -24.18 -31.60
CA THR A 95 17.79 -24.63 -30.47
C THR A 95 16.95 -24.71 -29.21
N ILE A 96 16.07 -23.74 -28.95
CA ILE A 96 15.10 -23.79 -27.83
C ILE A 96 14.17 -24.99 -27.97
N GLN A 97 13.66 -25.26 -29.18
CA GLN A 97 12.85 -26.45 -29.47
C GLN A 97 13.63 -27.73 -29.18
N ALA A 98 14.86 -27.84 -29.68
CA ALA A 98 15.71 -29.02 -29.46
C ALA A 98 16.03 -29.24 -27.97
N ILE A 99 16.23 -28.17 -27.20
CA ILE A 99 16.40 -28.25 -25.74
C ILE A 99 15.11 -28.77 -25.09
N ALA A 100 13.95 -28.22 -25.47
CA ALA A 100 12.65 -28.63 -24.92
C ALA A 100 12.27 -30.08 -25.27
N THR A 101 12.62 -30.57 -26.47
CA THR A 101 12.30 -31.94 -26.91
C THR A 101 13.40 -32.97 -26.59
N SER A 102 14.55 -32.52 -26.06
CA SER A 102 15.71 -33.38 -25.81
C SER A 102 15.42 -34.60 -24.91
N GLY A 103 14.55 -34.45 -23.90
CA GLY A 103 14.14 -35.56 -23.02
C GLY A 103 13.36 -36.65 -23.77
N PRO A 104 12.19 -36.32 -24.35
CA PRO A 104 11.41 -37.26 -25.17
C PRO A 104 12.20 -37.86 -26.33
N ASP A 105 12.98 -37.06 -27.05
CA ASP A 105 13.75 -37.53 -28.22
C ASP A 105 14.85 -38.54 -27.81
N ASN A 106 15.50 -38.33 -26.66
CA ASN A 106 16.48 -39.27 -26.13
C ASN A 106 15.83 -40.56 -25.62
N GLN A 107 14.65 -40.47 -25.00
CA GLN A 107 13.88 -41.65 -24.59
C GLN A 107 13.44 -42.49 -25.81
N VAL A 108 12.98 -41.85 -26.88
CA VAL A 108 12.63 -42.53 -28.14
C VAL A 108 13.86 -43.20 -28.78
N LYS A 109 15.00 -42.52 -28.82
CA LYS A 109 16.26 -43.10 -29.33
C LYS A 109 16.73 -44.29 -28.50
N LEU A 110 16.58 -44.24 -27.18
CA LEU A 110 16.92 -45.36 -26.29
C LEU A 110 16.03 -46.57 -26.55
N LEU A 111 14.71 -46.35 -26.70
CA LEU A 111 13.75 -47.42 -27.04
C LEU A 111 14.06 -48.03 -28.41
N GLN A 112 14.42 -47.21 -29.40
CA GLN A 112 14.88 -47.68 -30.71
C GLN A 112 16.19 -48.49 -30.63
N ALA A 113 17.17 -48.03 -29.83
CA ALA A 113 18.45 -48.72 -29.64
C ALA A 113 18.29 -50.08 -28.94
N LEU A 114 17.31 -50.20 -28.05
CA LEU A 114 16.89 -51.46 -27.42
C LEU A 114 16.06 -52.35 -28.35
N GLY A 115 15.83 -51.94 -29.60
CA GLY A 115 15.04 -52.70 -30.58
C GLY A 115 13.54 -52.69 -30.32
N ILE A 116 13.05 -51.88 -29.37
CA ILE A 116 11.64 -51.77 -29.02
C ILE A 116 11.00 -50.81 -30.02
N LYS A 117 10.62 -51.33 -31.20
CA LYS A 117 9.61 -50.65 -32.02
C LYS A 117 8.36 -50.53 -31.16
N SER A 118 7.77 -49.33 -31.06
CA SER A 118 6.48 -49.09 -30.41
C SER A 118 5.50 -50.19 -30.84
N THR A 119 5.44 -51.24 -30.04
CA THR A 119 4.60 -52.39 -30.26
C THR A 119 3.54 -52.17 -29.22
N LEU A 120 2.35 -51.76 -29.68
CA LEU A 120 1.17 -51.81 -28.86
C LEU A 120 0.98 -53.29 -28.51
N ILE A 121 1.58 -53.74 -27.40
CA ILE A 121 1.39 -55.10 -26.90
C ILE A 121 0.00 -55.09 -26.29
N THR A 122 -0.99 -55.39 -27.12
CA THR A 122 -2.37 -55.56 -26.70
C THR A 122 -2.52 -56.98 -26.18
N ASP A 123 -2.48 -57.17 -24.86
CA ASP A 123 -3.26 -58.27 -24.29
C ASP A 123 -4.70 -57.74 -24.12
N GLY A 124 -5.66 -58.48 -24.66
CA GLY A 124 -6.99 -58.03 -25.12
C GLY A 124 -7.95 -57.43 -24.09
N ARG A 125 -7.48 -56.94 -22.94
CA ARG A 125 -8.29 -56.30 -21.89
C ARG A 125 -7.82 -54.91 -21.48
N SER A 126 -6.56 -54.54 -21.72
CA SER A 126 -6.02 -53.22 -21.35
C SER A 126 -4.88 -52.82 -22.29
N PRO A 127 -5.01 -51.77 -23.12
CA PRO A 127 -3.89 -51.29 -23.93
C PRO A 127 -2.80 -50.71 -23.02
N ILE A 128 -1.69 -51.42 -22.87
CA ILE A 128 -0.50 -50.89 -22.18
C ILE A 128 0.26 -50.03 -23.18
N ASN A 129 0.27 -48.73 -22.95
CA ASN A 129 1.10 -47.81 -23.71
C ASN A 129 2.55 -47.90 -23.18
N LEU A 130 3.38 -48.70 -23.86
CA LEU A 130 4.79 -48.90 -23.50
C LEU A 130 5.60 -47.60 -23.43
N PHE A 131 5.10 -46.52 -24.04
CA PHE A 131 5.67 -45.18 -23.95
C PHE A 131 5.57 -44.58 -22.55
N ASN A 132 4.44 -44.78 -21.86
CA ASN A 132 4.22 -44.28 -20.50
C ASN A 132 4.84 -45.21 -19.44
N THR A 133 4.84 -46.53 -19.67
CA THR A 133 5.37 -47.49 -18.70
C THR A 133 6.90 -47.58 -18.71
N ALA A 134 7.57 -47.27 -19.83
CA ALA A 134 9.03 -47.20 -19.87
C ALA A 134 9.58 -46.04 -19.03
N VAL A 135 8.85 -44.91 -18.94
CA VAL A 135 9.23 -43.76 -18.10
C VAL A 135 9.17 -44.12 -16.61
N ASP A 136 8.21 -44.95 -16.21
CA ASP A 136 8.03 -45.39 -14.82
C ASP A 136 9.03 -46.51 -14.43
N LEU A 137 9.44 -47.34 -15.40
CA LEU A 137 10.40 -48.44 -15.18
C LEU A 137 11.88 -48.00 -15.23
N VAL A 138 12.20 -46.97 -16.02
CA VAL A 138 13.59 -46.48 -16.18
C VAL A 138 14.03 -45.55 -15.03
N GLY A 139 13.13 -45.19 -14.12
CA GLY A 139 13.47 -44.53 -12.86
C GLY A 139 14.11 -43.16 -13.05
N THR A 140 13.30 -42.12 -13.15
CA THR A 140 13.79 -40.79 -12.76
C THR A 140 13.92 -40.77 -11.24
N PRO A 141 15.09 -40.39 -10.68
CA PRO A 141 15.17 -40.14 -9.24
C PRO A 141 14.23 -38.98 -8.93
N GLN A 142 13.17 -39.28 -8.17
CA GLN A 142 12.32 -38.27 -7.55
C GLN A 142 13.22 -37.35 -6.73
N ARG A 143 13.51 -36.15 -7.25
CA ARG A 143 13.97 -35.06 -6.39
C ARG A 143 12.75 -34.56 -5.64
N GLN A 144 12.70 -34.92 -4.36
CA GLN A 144 12.03 -34.12 -3.33
C GLN A 144 12.66 -32.74 -3.25
#